data_AF-A0A536BK45-F1
#
_entry.id   AF-A0A536BK45-F1
#
_cell.length_a   1.000
_cell.length_b   1.000
_cell.length_c   1.000
_cell.angle_alpha   90.00
_cell.angle_beta   90.00
_cell.angle_gamma   90.00
#
_symmetry.space_group_name_H-M   'P 1'
#
loop_
_entity.id
_entity.type
_entity.pdbx_description
1 polymer ?
#
loop_
_entity_poly.entity_id
_entity_poly.type
_entity_poly.pdbx_seq_one_letter_code
_entity_poly.pdbx_strand_id
1 'polypeptide(L)'
;VYQPEEKPTGPLALPHVSGQLRPDILARGGGYLPSKAEASEANGSGCMASNSGTLALFGYQLFGGAIVSPHAVQAMTDFGADLPNGDRYGMGVFDLTNLANGYGEPTVGNGGWDDGGYSSVLSVLPGDGIAIAVLTNEAGDPRQLVMPLAQQMAAVLR
;
A
#
# COMPACT_ATOMS: atom_id res chain seq x y z
N VAL A 1 4.88 17.68 0.26
CA VAL A 1 4.10 17.95 1.49
C VAL A 1 4.85 17.30 2.62
N TYR A 2 5.32 18.06 3.60
CA TYR A 2 5.89 17.47 4.81
C TYR A 2 4.71 17.18 5.76
N GLN A 3 4.54 15.93 6.20
CA GLN A 3 3.53 15.55 7.20
C GLN A 3 3.88 15.77 8.70
N PRO A 4 4.99 16.40 9.14
CA PRO A 4 5.30 16.47 10.58
C PRO A 4 4.42 17.45 11.36
N GLU A 5 3.53 18.20 10.70
CA GLU A 5 2.61 19.15 11.35
C GLU A 5 1.20 18.58 11.56
N GLU A 6 0.83 17.52 10.84
CA GLU A 6 -0.42 16.81 11.11
C GLU A 6 -0.22 15.87 12.29
N LYS A 7 -1.00 16.07 13.35
CA LYS A 7 -1.12 15.12 14.46
C LYS A 7 -2.29 14.19 14.14
N PRO A 8 -2.06 12.97 13.68
CA PRO A 8 -3.13 12.05 13.34
C PRO A 8 -3.95 11.75 14.58
N THR A 9 -5.25 11.72 14.36
CA THR A 9 -6.23 11.41 15.40
C THR A 9 -6.33 9.89 15.53
N GLY A 10 -6.48 9.43 16.77
CA GLY A 10 -6.51 7.99 17.05
C GLY A 10 -7.71 7.27 16.43
N PRO A 11 -7.69 5.93 16.43
CA PRO A 11 -6.63 5.08 16.99
C PRO A 11 -5.38 5.02 16.09
N LEU A 12 -4.20 5.22 16.69
CA LEU A 12 -2.91 5.07 15.99
C LEU A 12 -2.43 3.61 16.16
N ALA A 13 -2.09 2.96 15.05
CA ALA A 13 -1.42 1.68 15.11
C ALA A 13 -0.01 1.89 15.70
N LEU A 14 0.40 1.05 16.65
CA LEU A 14 1.78 1.00 17.16
C LEU A 14 2.56 -0.04 16.39
N PRO A 15 3.85 0.14 16.11
CA PRO A 15 4.62 -0.91 15.44
C PRO A 15 4.72 -2.14 16.34
N HIS A 16 4.33 -3.28 15.77
CA HIS A 16 4.44 -4.65 16.27
C HIS A 16 5.76 -5.23 15.77
N VAL A 17 6.87 -4.71 16.29
CA VAL A 17 8.21 -5.17 15.90
C VAL A 17 8.50 -6.50 16.59
N SER A 18 8.53 -7.60 15.85
CA SER A 18 8.91 -8.94 16.34
C SER A 18 8.12 -9.42 17.56
N GLY A 19 6.80 -9.15 17.60
CA GLY A 19 5.95 -9.57 18.73
C GLY A 19 6.17 -8.78 20.02
N GLN A 20 6.91 -7.66 19.99
CA GLN A 20 7.16 -6.81 21.14
C GLN A 20 6.76 -5.37 20.82
N LEU A 21 5.92 -4.79 21.69
CA LEU A 21 5.70 -3.34 21.68
C LEU A 21 6.99 -2.67 22.15
N ARG A 22 7.52 -1.74 21.36
CA ARG A 22 8.67 -0.90 21.71
C ARG A 22 8.37 -0.14 23.03
N PRO A 23 9.01 -0.48 24.17
CA PRO A 23 8.63 0.08 25.48
C PRO A 23 8.81 1.59 25.57
N ASP A 24 9.78 2.13 24.85
CA ASP A 24 10.06 3.56 24.70
C ASP A 24 8.95 4.30 23.95
N ILE A 25 8.27 3.64 23.01
CA ILE A 25 7.12 4.19 22.28
C ILE A 25 5.89 4.25 23.19
N LEU A 26 5.66 3.20 24.00
CA LEU A 26 4.58 3.20 25.00
C LEU A 26 4.81 4.27 26.07
N ALA A 27 6.05 4.41 26.57
CA ALA A 27 6.41 5.42 27.58
C ALA A 27 6.23 6.86 27.08
N ARG A 28 6.29 7.08 25.75
CA ARG A 28 6.03 8.38 25.11
C ARG A 28 4.57 8.63 24.76
N GLY A 29 3.66 7.74 25.16
CA GLY A 29 2.22 7.88 24.93
C GLY A 29 1.70 7.20 23.66
N GLY A 30 2.49 6.36 23.00
CA GLY A 30 2.12 5.67 21.77
C GLY A 30 2.10 6.57 20.53
N GLY A 31 2.12 5.93 19.36
CA GLY A 31 2.08 6.55 18.04
C GLY A 31 3.48 6.76 17.46
N TYR A 32 4.07 5.74 16.85
CA TYR A 32 5.13 6.02 15.87
C TYR A 32 4.44 6.42 14.57
N LEU A 33 4.47 7.72 14.27
CA LEU A 33 4.50 8.16 12.89
C LEU A 33 5.94 8.05 12.42
N PRO A 34 6.20 7.75 11.13
CA PRO A 34 7.54 7.85 10.55
C PRO A 34 8.21 9.11 11.09
N SER A 35 9.41 8.96 11.66
CA SER A 35 10.07 10.09 12.31
C SER A 35 10.18 11.25 11.31
N LYS A 36 10.20 12.50 11.78
CA LYS A 36 10.38 13.64 10.84
C LYS A 36 11.61 13.46 9.96
N ALA A 37 12.66 12.81 10.47
CA ALA A 37 13.85 12.47 9.69
C ALA A 37 13.55 11.44 8.58
N GLU A 38 12.85 10.35 8.90
CA GLU A 38 12.44 9.32 7.95
C GLU A 38 11.47 9.86 6.89
N ALA A 39 10.46 10.63 7.29
CA ALA A 39 9.56 11.30 6.36
C ALA A 39 10.29 12.31 5.46
N SER A 40 11.34 12.98 5.97
CA SER A 40 12.15 13.91 5.18
C SER A 40 13.08 13.20 4.20
N GLU A 41 13.64 12.06 4.60
CA GLU A 41 14.48 11.20 3.76
C GLU A 41 13.66 10.59 2.63
N ALA A 42 12.53 9.95 2.95
CA ALA A 42 11.67 9.30 1.97
C ALA A 42 11.03 10.31 1.01
N ASN A 43 10.69 11.51 1.49
CA ASN A 43 10.07 12.60 0.72
C ASN A 43 8.94 12.04 -0.21
N GLY A 44 8.88 12.46 -1.47
CA GLY A 44 7.85 12.02 -2.42
C GLY A 44 7.83 10.51 -2.73
N SER A 45 8.82 9.73 -2.29
CA SER A 45 8.87 8.28 -2.52
C SER A 45 8.15 7.46 -1.46
N GLY A 46 7.92 8.00 -0.25
CA GLY A 46 7.37 7.20 0.85
C GLY A 46 6.93 7.96 2.11
N CYS A 47 6.84 9.30 2.09
CA CYS A 47 6.53 10.07 3.31
C CYS A 47 5.03 10.18 3.66
N MET A 48 4.16 9.47 2.95
CA MET A 48 2.71 9.60 3.08
C MET A 48 2.13 8.59 4.08
N ALA A 49 1.41 9.08 5.08
CA ALA A 49 0.55 8.27 5.95
C ALA A 49 -0.91 8.24 5.45
N SER A 50 -1.57 7.10 5.59
CA SER A 50 -2.98 6.90 5.24
C SER A 50 -3.60 5.79 6.12
N ASN A 51 -4.88 5.49 5.90
CA ASN A 51 -5.53 4.27 6.39
C ASN A 51 -5.96 3.39 5.20
N SER A 52 -6.31 2.12 5.46
CA SER A 52 -6.66 1.16 4.40
C SER A 52 -7.84 1.61 3.56
N GLY A 53 -8.91 2.14 4.16
CA GLY A 53 -10.08 2.61 3.44
C GLY A 53 -9.77 3.76 2.47
N THR A 54 -9.03 4.76 2.95
CA THR A 54 -8.59 5.90 2.12
C THR A 54 -7.64 5.46 1.01
N LEU A 55 -6.67 4.57 1.30
CA LEU A 55 -5.72 4.08 0.30
C LEU A 55 -6.41 3.21 -0.78
N ALA A 56 -7.36 2.36 -0.39
CA ALA A 56 -8.16 1.59 -1.33
C ALA A 56 -9.03 2.49 -2.22
N LEU A 57 -9.67 3.51 -1.63
CA LEU A 57 -10.44 4.50 -2.40
C LEU A 57 -9.57 5.26 -3.39
N PHE A 58 -8.37 5.68 -2.97
CA PHE A 58 -7.40 6.32 -3.86
C PHE A 58 -7.06 5.41 -5.05
N GLY A 59 -6.72 4.15 -4.81
CA GLY A 59 -6.44 3.18 -5.87
C GLY A 59 -7.63 2.98 -6.81
N TYR A 60 -8.83 2.80 -6.27
CA TYR A 60 -10.06 2.67 -7.05
C TYR A 60 -10.29 3.89 -7.97
N GLN A 61 -10.15 5.11 -7.43
CA GLN A 61 -10.35 6.34 -8.21
C GLN A 61 -9.23 6.60 -9.22
N LEU A 62 -7.99 6.26 -8.88
CA LEU A 62 -6.83 6.41 -9.77
C LEU A 62 -6.96 5.51 -10.99
N PHE A 63 -7.07 4.21 -10.77
CA PHE A 63 -7.11 3.21 -11.85
C PHE A 63 -8.49 3.12 -12.51
N GLY A 64 -9.55 3.62 -11.86
CA GLY A 64 -10.86 3.85 -12.47
C GLY A 64 -10.93 5.12 -13.35
N GLY A 65 -9.86 5.90 -13.44
CA GLY A 65 -9.78 7.09 -14.31
C GLY A 65 -10.51 8.33 -13.78
N ALA A 66 -10.83 8.38 -12.48
CA ALA A 66 -11.48 9.52 -11.84
C ALA A 66 -10.47 10.61 -11.41
N ILE A 67 -9.21 10.25 -11.15
CA ILE A 67 -8.15 11.18 -10.75
C ILE A 67 -7.33 11.65 -11.96
N VAL A 68 -7.04 10.73 -12.88
CA VAL A 68 -6.24 10.99 -14.09
C VAL A 68 -6.98 10.43 -15.32
N SER A 69 -6.66 10.92 -16.50
CA SER A 69 -7.31 10.44 -17.72
C SER A 69 -7.01 8.95 -17.99
N PRO A 70 -7.86 8.23 -18.73
CA PRO A 70 -7.59 6.85 -19.13
C PRO A 70 -6.24 6.68 -19.85
N HIS A 71 -5.82 7.66 -20.65
CA HIS A 71 -4.50 7.67 -21.29
C HIS A 71 -3.35 7.76 -20.28
N ALA A 72 -3.52 8.55 -19.20
CA ALA A 72 -2.54 8.60 -18.14
C ALA A 72 -2.47 7.27 -17.37
N VAL A 73 -3.60 6.61 -17.11
CA VAL A 73 -3.62 5.27 -16.52
C VAL A 73 -2.86 4.29 -17.40
N GLN A 74 -3.14 4.28 -18.71
CA GLN A 74 -2.43 3.42 -19.68
C GLN A 74 -0.92 3.66 -19.65
N ALA A 75 -0.49 4.92 -19.63
CA ALA A 75 0.92 5.26 -19.54
C ALA A 75 1.54 4.80 -18.21
N MET A 76 0.81 4.91 -17.09
CA MET A 76 1.27 4.45 -15.78
C MET A 76 1.47 2.93 -15.73
N THR A 77 0.62 2.18 -16.44
CA THR A 77 0.64 0.72 -16.52
C THR A 77 1.34 0.17 -17.76
N ASP A 78 2.04 1.02 -18.52
CA ASP A 78 2.92 0.55 -19.59
C ASP A 78 4.24 0.06 -18.97
N PHE A 79 4.22 -1.20 -18.54
CA PHE A 79 5.31 -1.76 -17.74
C PHE A 79 6.60 -2.04 -18.52
N GLY A 80 6.59 -1.89 -19.85
CA GLY A 80 7.75 -2.18 -20.68
C GLY A 80 8.30 -3.60 -20.49
N ALA A 81 9.64 -3.70 -20.48
CA ALA A 81 10.38 -4.94 -20.29
C ALA A 81 10.54 -5.29 -18.80
N ASP A 82 10.67 -6.58 -18.52
CA ASP A 82 10.89 -7.10 -17.18
C ASP A 82 12.17 -6.51 -16.55
N LEU A 83 12.08 -6.20 -15.26
CA LEU A 83 13.21 -5.83 -14.43
C LEU A 83 14.13 -7.05 -14.19
N PRO A 84 15.39 -6.85 -13.76
CA PRO A 84 16.32 -7.96 -13.52
C PRO A 84 15.85 -9.00 -12.51
N ASN A 85 14.91 -8.65 -11.63
CA ASN A 85 14.29 -9.56 -10.66
C ASN A 85 13.02 -10.27 -11.18
N GLY A 86 12.65 -10.05 -12.45
CA GLY A 86 11.45 -10.61 -13.07
C GLY A 86 10.16 -9.84 -12.82
N ASP A 87 10.19 -8.76 -12.04
CA ASP A 87 9.04 -7.89 -11.84
C ASP A 87 8.84 -6.98 -13.06
N ARG A 88 7.63 -6.44 -13.24
CA ARG A 88 7.35 -5.41 -14.25
C ARG A 88 6.89 -4.14 -13.56
N TYR A 89 7.45 -2.99 -13.95
CA TYR A 89 7.24 -1.72 -13.27
C TYR A 89 7.06 -0.58 -14.27
N GLY A 90 5.99 0.18 -14.10
CA GLY A 90 5.62 1.33 -14.92
C GLY A 90 5.96 2.63 -14.20
N MET A 91 5.11 3.64 -14.36
CA MET A 91 5.30 4.93 -13.66
C MET A 91 4.76 4.86 -12.23
N GLY A 92 5.54 4.31 -11.31
CA GLY A 92 5.18 4.24 -9.89
C GLY A 92 4.27 3.07 -9.51
N VAL A 93 4.12 2.09 -10.40
CA VAL A 93 3.14 0.99 -10.28
C VAL A 93 3.79 -0.31 -10.74
N PHE A 94 3.65 -1.37 -9.95
CA PHE A 94 4.02 -2.74 -10.31
C PHE A 94 2.86 -3.45 -11.03
N ASP A 95 3.22 -4.32 -11.97
CA ASP A 95 2.36 -5.42 -12.43
C ASP A 95 2.32 -6.50 -11.35
N LEU A 96 1.18 -6.59 -10.66
CA LEU A 96 0.94 -7.53 -9.58
C LEU A 96 0.12 -8.74 -10.05
N THR A 97 -0.08 -8.92 -11.36
CA THR A 97 -0.92 -9.99 -11.93
C THR A 97 -0.47 -11.37 -11.45
N ASN A 98 0.84 -11.59 -11.36
CA ASN A 98 1.42 -12.85 -10.88
C ASN A 98 1.43 -12.97 -9.34
N LEU A 99 1.23 -11.88 -8.60
CA LEU A 99 1.07 -11.92 -7.14
C LEU A 99 -0.37 -12.28 -6.76
N ALA A 100 -1.33 -11.90 -7.60
CA ALA A 100 -2.72 -12.29 -7.49
C ALA A 100 -3.00 -13.72 -8.00
N ASN A 101 -2.00 -14.62 -7.98
CA ASN A 101 -1.90 -15.96 -8.58
C ASN A 101 -3.03 -16.95 -8.19
N GLY A 102 -4.26 -16.61 -8.55
CA GLY A 102 -5.49 -17.35 -8.27
C GLY A 102 -6.75 -16.69 -8.82
N TYR A 103 -6.73 -15.40 -9.18
CA TYR A 103 -7.84 -14.72 -9.86
C TYR A 103 -7.67 -14.61 -11.38
N GLY A 104 -6.44 -14.66 -11.91
CA GLY A 104 -6.16 -14.62 -13.36
C GLY A 104 -6.37 -13.27 -14.03
N GLU A 105 -6.80 -12.26 -13.27
CA GLU A 105 -7.11 -10.92 -13.77
C GLU A 105 -5.93 -9.94 -13.62
N PRO A 106 -5.76 -8.99 -14.55
CA PRO A 106 -4.76 -7.94 -14.45
C PRO A 106 -4.84 -7.21 -13.11
N THR A 107 -3.74 -7.22 -12.36
CA THR A 107 -3.66 -6.60 -11.05
C THR A 107 -2.50 -5.62 -11.02
N VAL A 108 -2.74 -4.42 -10.50
CA VAL A 108 -1.74 -3.34 -10.45
C VAL A 108 -1.68 -2.74 -9.06
N GLY A 109 -0.55 -2.15 -8.71
CA GLY A 109 -0.45 -1.45 -7.43
C GLY A 109 0.98 -1.17 -7.01
N ASN A 110 1.16 -0.91 -5.72
CA ASN A 110 2.48 -0.71 -5.15
C ASN A 110 2.45 -1.05 -3.66
N GLY A 111 3.62 -1.28 -3.08
CA GLY A 111 3.79 -1.52 -1.65
C GLY A 111 4.91 -0.66 -1.08
N GLY A 112 5.01 -0.68 0.24
CA GLY A 112 6.06 0.03 0.95
C GLY A 112 6.21 -0.51 2.35
N TRP A 113 7.41 -0.35 2.89
CA TRP A 113 7.74 -0.66 4.27
C TRP A 113 8.59 0.47 4.84
N ASP A 114 8.67 0.53 6.16
CA ASP A 114 9.58 1.42 6.87
C ASP A 114 10.40 0.64 7.90
N ASP A 115 11.48 1.26 8.39
CA ASP A 115 12.32 0.67 9.45
C ASP A 115 11.61 0.71 10.82
N GLY A 116 10.50 1.46 10.90
CA GLY A 116 9.58 1.49 12.03
C GLY A 116 8.81 0.19 12.22
N GLY A 117 8.75 -0.69 11.22
CA GLY A 117 8.04 -1.97 11.25
C GLY A 117 6.63 -1.91 10.66
N TYR A 118 6.31 -0.89 9.87
CA TYR A 118 5.08 -0.84 9.10
C TYR A 118 5.30 -1.41 7.72
N SER A 119 4.29 -2.09 7.19
CA SER A 119 4.31 -2.62 5.83
C SER A 119 2.94 -2.49 5.20
N SER A 120 2.90 -2.07 3.95
CA SER A 120 1.66 -1.79 3.22
C SER A 120 1.70 -2.29 1.78
N VAL A 121 0.52 -2.60 1.25
CA VAL A 121 0.30 -2.84 -0.17
C VAL A 121 -1.06 -2.30 -0.58
N LEU A 122 -1.09 -1.63 -1.73
CA LEU A 122 -2.29 -1.37 -2.51
C LEU A 122 -2.28 -2.30 -3.72
N SER A 123 -3.38 -3.01 -3.94
CA SER A 123 -3.61 -3.90 -5.07
C SER A 123 -4.98 -3.60 -5.66
N VAL A 124 -5.03 -3.37 -6.97
CA VAL A 124 -6.25 -3.00 -7.68
C VAL A 124 -6.43 -3.96 -8.84
N LEU A 125 -7.64 -4.52 -8.96
CA LEU A 125 -8.11 -5.35 -10.05
C LEU A 125 -9.10 -4.49 -10.86
N PRO A 126 -8.64 -3.74 -11.88
CA PRO A 126 -9.48 -2.75 -12.54
C PRO A 126 -10.66 -3.37 -13.27
N GLY A 127 -10.50 -4.59 -13.82
CA GLY A 127 -11.56 -5.32 -14.53
C GLY A 127 -12.77 -5.63 -13.66
N ASP A 128 -12.53 -5.85 -12.36
CA ASP A 128 -13.58 -6.17 -11.38
C ASP A 128 -14.03 -4.96 -10.55
N GLY A 129 -13.38 -3.80 -10.71
CA GLY A 129 -13.61 -2.64 -9.86
C GLY A 129 -13.25 -2.87 -8.39
N ILE A 130 -12.30 -3.77 -8.11
CA ILE A 130 -11.87 -4.13 -6.75
C ILE A 130 -10.57 -3.40 -6.43
N ALA A 131 -10.52 -2.77 -5.26
CA ALA A 131 -9.30 -2.22 -4.68
C ALA A 131 -9.11 -2.75 -3.26
N ILE A 132 -7.92 -3.28 -2.99
CA ILE A 132 -7.53 -3.90 -1.73
C ILE A 132 -6.31 -3.14 -1.21
N ALA A 133 -6.44 -2.57 -0.02
CA ALA A 133 -5.31 -1.99 0.70
C ALA A 133 -5.10 -2.74 2.01
N VAL A 134 -3.90 -3.27 2.20
CA VAL A 134 -3.49 -3.93 3.43
C VAL A 134 -2.40 -3.08 4.06
N LEU A 135 -2.63 -2.64 5.30
CA LEU A 135 -1.65 -1.93 6.11
C LEU A 135 -1.44 -2.77 7.37
N THR A 136 -0.19 -3.08 7.65
CA THR A 136 0.22 -3.84 8.82
C THR A 136 1.21 -3.03 9.61
N ASN A 137 1.14 -3.17 10.92
CA ASN A 137 2.14 -2.67 11.85
C ASN A 137 3.20 -3.74 12.15
N GLU A 138 3.31 -4.78 11.33
CA GLU A 138 4.28 -5.85 11.50
C GLU A 138 5.19 -5.89 10.27
N ALA A 139 6.48 -6.12 10.50
CA ALA A 139 7.44 -6.28 9.42
C ALA A 139 7.14 -7.56 8.62
N GLY A 140 7.31 -7.50 7.31
CA GLY A 140 7.10 -8.63 6.42
C GLY A 140 6.49 -8.20 5.10
N ASP A 141 6.21 -9.16 4.24
CA ASP A 141 5.58 -8.88 2.95
C ASP A 141 4.04 -8.89 3.09
N PRO A 142 3.36 -7.73 3.04
CA PRO A 142 1.90 -7.68 3.20
C PRO A 142 1.18 -8.20 1.94
N ARG A 143 1.88 -8.42 0.81
CA ARG A 143 1.29 -8.96 -0.43
C ARG A 143 0.71 -10.34 -0.23
N GLN A 144 1.26 -11.12 0.70
CA GLN A 144 0.72 -12.45 1.05
C GLN A 144 -0.72 -12.42 1.60
N LEU A 145 -1.19 -11.26 2.08
CA LEU A 145 -2.53 -11.08 2.63
C LEU A 145 -3.56 -10.66 1.59
N VAL A 146 -3.14 -10.22 0.40
CA VAL A 146 -4.02 -9.69 -0.66
C VAL A 146 -4.97 -10.78 -1.18
N MET A 147 -4.41 -11.93 -1.56
CA MET A 147 -5.21 -13.02 -2.15
C MET A 147 -6.26 -13.61 -1.21
N PRO A 148 -5.93 -13.93 0.06
CA PRO A 148 -6.94 -14.34 1.03
C PRO A 148 -8.08 -13.33 1.18
N LEU A 149 -7.77 -12.02 1.19
CA LEU A 149 -8.79 -10.98 1.31
C LEU A 149 -9.65 -10.87 0.05
N ALA A 150 -9.05 -10.92 -1.14
CA ALA A 150 -9.76 -10.90 -2.41
C ALA A 150 -10.79 -12.04 -2.53
N GLN A 151 -10.38 -13.26 -2.14
CA GLN A 151 -11.26 -14.43 -2.14
C GLN A 151 -12.43 -14.28 -1.16
N GLN A 152 -12.19 -13.74 0.04
CA GLN A 152 -13.25 -13.47 1.02
C GLN A 152 -14.25 -12.44 0.49
N MET A 153 -13.78 -11.35 -0.13
CA MET A 153 -14.64 -10.31 -0.69
C MET A 153 -15.54 -10.86 -1.80
N ALA A 154 -14.98 -11.61 -2.75
CA ALA A 154 -15.75 -12.18 -3.85
C ALA A 154 -16.78 -13.23 -3.41
N ALA A 155 -16.52 -13.95 -2.31
CA ALA A 155 -17.48 -14.90 -1.75
C ALA A 155 -18.72 -14.22 -1.12
N VAL A 156 -18.60 -12.95 -0.69
CA VAL A 156 -19.70 -12.16 -0.11
C VAL A 156 -20.48 -11.40 -1.19
N LEU A 157 -19.86 -11.12 -2.33
CA LEU A 157 -20.47 -10.39 -3.46
C LEU A 157 -21.23 -11.29 -4.44
N ARG A 158 -21.27 -12.61 -4.21
CA ARG A 158 -22.04 -13.60 -4.98
C ARG A 158 -23.20 -14.15 -4.15
#